data_AF-A0A8J3IL78-F1
#
_entry.id   AF-A0A8J3IL78-F1
#
_cell.length_a   1.000
_cell.length_b   1.000
_cell.length_c   1.000
_cell.angle_alpha   90.00
_cell.angle_beta   90.00
_cell.angle_gamma   90.00
#
_symmetry.space_group_name_H-M   'P 1'
#
loop_
_entity.id
_entity.type
_entity.pdbx_description
1 polymer ?
#
loop_
_entity_poly.entity_id
_entity_poly.type
_entity_poly.pdbx_seq_one_letter_code
_entity_poly.pdbx_strand_id
1 'polypeptide(L)'
;MQDLEVGALAYTILDESESYGRKKIVRIGYPSCTGWQQVATLYKALKAYHSAQFDTVIIQGVSPEKADKYNYTNGMVQFDQNVRLGSQMLKRYQIETEDGFSSDAIRIVLTEE
;
A
#
# COMPACT_ATOMS: atom_id res chain seq x y z
N MET A 1 10.71 8.66 7.64
CA MET A 1 9.27 8.38 7.46
C MET A 1 8.40 8.62 8.70
N GLN A 2 8.95 9.01 9.87
CA GLN A 2 8.16 9.27 11.08
C GLN A 2 7.12 10.39 10.93
N ASP A 3 7.42 11.42 10.13
CA ASP A 3 6.52 12.58 9.95
C ASP A 3 5.28 12.29 9.10
N LEU A 4 5.30 11.22 8.29
CA LEU A 4 4.16 10.85 7.44
C LEU A 4 2.96 10.40 8.28
N GLU A 5 3.18 9.84 9.46
CA GLU A 5 2.08 9.33 10.30
C GLU A 5 1.19 10.42 10.88
N VAL A 6 1.74 11.63 11.07
CA VAL A 6 1.02 12.78 11.64
C VAL A 6 -0.07 13.27 10.69
N GLY A 7 0.17 13.19 9.38
CA GLY A 7 -0.79 13.59 8.35
C GLY A 7 -1.66 12.45 7.81
N ALA A 8 -1.52 11.24 8.36
CA ALA A 8 -2.31 10.09 7.94
C ALA A 8 -3.75 10.20 8.46
N LEU A 9 -4.71 9.94 7.57
CA LEU A 9 -6.13 10.03 7.89
C LEU A 9 -6.60 8.80 8.68
N ALA A 10 -7.78 8.92 9.28
CA ALA A 10 -8.50 7.75 9.77
C ALA A 10 -8.95 6.91 8.58
N TYR A 11 -8.85 5.59 8.72
CA TYR A 11 -9.30 4.62 7.72
C TYR A 11 -10.09 3.50 8.40
N THR A 12 -10.91 2.83 7.61
CA THR A 12 -11.62 1.62 8.03
C THR A 12 -11.11 0.42 7.23
N ILE A 13 -11.16 -0.76 7.81
CA ILE A 13 -10.82 -2.00 7.12
C ILE A 13 -12.07 -2.46 6.38
N LEU A 14 -11.96 -2.68 5.07
CA LEU A 14 -13.06 -3.14 4.22
C LEU A 14 -12.99 -4.64 3.97
N ASP A 15 -11.77 -5.15 3.78
CA ASP A 15 -11.51 -6.57 3.51
C ASP A 15 -10.10 -6.94 3.93
N GLU A 16 -9.93 -8.19 4.38
CA GLU A 16 -8.64 -8.79 4.68
C GLU A 16 -8.60 -10.18 4.06
N SER A 17 -7.60 -10.42 3.22
CA SER A 17 -7.38 -11.73 2.62
C SER A 17 -5.93 -12.16 2.75
N GLU A 18 -5.76 -13.44 3.06
CA GLU A 18 -4.48 -14.13 2.98
C GLU A 18 -4.48 -14.98 1.72
N SER A 19 -3.46 -14.78 0.89
CA SER A 19 -3.28 -15.51 -0.35
C SER A 19 -2.16 -16.54 -0.20
N TYR A 20 -2.18 -17.56 -1.07
CA TYR A 20 -1.11 -18.53 -1.20
C TYR A 20 0.26 -17.84 -1.30
N GLY A 21 1.27 -18.39 -0.60
CA GLY A 21 2.64 -17.87 -0.62
C GLY A 21 2.93 -16.78 0.41
N ARG A 22 2.32 -16.84 1.61
CA ARG A 22 2.57 -15.89 2.72
C ARG A 22 2.33 -14.45 2.32
N LYS A 23 1.27 -14.21 1.54
CA LYS A 23 0.88 -12.89 1.06
C LYS A 23 -0.36 -12.41 1.81
N LYS A 24 -0.31 -11.20 2.36
CA LYS A 24 -1.46 -10.54 2.97
C LYS A 24 -1.92 -9.36 2.12
N ILE A 25 -3.21 -9.28 1.86
CA ILE A 25 -3.85 -8.17 1.15
C ILE A 25 -4.89 -7.57 2.10
N VAL A 26 -4.77 -6.28 2.37
CA VAL A 26 -5.73 -5.53 3.18
C VAL A 26 -6.29 -4.40 2.35
N ARG A 27 -7.62 -4.30 2.31
CA ARG A 27 -8.33 -3.19 1.68
C ARG A 27 -8.80 -2.24 2.74
N ILE A 28 -8.42 -0.97 2.61
CA ILE A 28 -8.82 0.09 3.52
C ILE A 28 -9.64 1.16 2.81
N GLY A 29 -10.66 1.66 3.50
CA GLY A 29 -11.47 2.80 3.09
C GLY A 29 -10.99 4.06 3.78
N TYR A 30 -10.83 5.16 3.04
CA TYR A 30 -10.51 6.47 3.62
C TYR A 30 -11.18 7.61 2.84
N PRO A 31 -11.44 8.76 3.50
CA PRO A 31 -12.08 9.90 2.85
C PRO A 31 -11.19 10.53 1.78
N SER A 32 -11.78 11.36 0.90
CA SER A 32 -11.04 12.09 -0.12
C SER A 32 -9.88 12.91 0.49
N CYS A 33 -8.73 12.86 -0.17
CA CYS A 33 -7.48 13.39 0.38
C CYS A 33 -6.49 13.78 -0.71
N THR A 34 -5.48 14.55 -0.33
CA THR A 34 -4.36 14.88 -1.22
C THR A 34 -3.41 13.68 -1.36
N GLY A 35 -2.67 13.60 -2.46
CA GLY A 35 -1.81 12.45 -2.76
C GLY A 35 -0.78 12.12 -1.66
N TRP A 36 -0.22 13.13 -0.98
CA TRP A 36 0.71 12.87 0.13
C TRP A 36 0.00 12.29 1.37
N GLN A 37 -1.24 12.74 1.67
CA GLN A 37 -2.06 12.18 2.77
C GLN A 37 -2.50 10.76 2.48
N GLN A 38 -2.76 10.47 1.20
CA GLN A 38 -3.05 9.12 0.73
C GLN A 38 -1.87 8.18 1.02
N VAL A 39 -0.66 8.56 0.60
CA VAL A 39 0.56 7.80 0.86
C VAL A 39 0.81 7.63 2.35
N ALA A 40 0.64 8.69 3.14
CA ALA A 40 0.73 8.63 4.60
C ALA A 40 -0.26 7.63 5.22
N THR A 41 -1.50 7.62 4.75
CA THR A 41 -2.56 6.71 5.24
C THR A 41 -2.26 5.27 4.88
N LEU A 42 -1.86 5.01 3.63
CA LEU A 42 -1.45 3.69 3.14
C LEU A 42 -0.24 3.15 3.94
N TYR A 43 0.77 3.99 4.18
CA TYR A 43 1.96 3.62 4.94
C TYR A 43 1.65 3.35 6.42
N LYS A 44 0.79 4.16 7.04
CA LYS A 44 0.31 3.93 8.42
C LYS A 44 -0.40 2.58 8.53
N ALA A 45 -1.26 2.23 7.58
CA ALA A 45 -1.90 0.93 7.52
C ALA A 45 -0.88 -0.20 7.31
N LEU A 46 0.08 -0.03 6.41
CA LEU A 46 1.13 -1.02 6.18
C LEU A 46 1.89 -1.35 7.47
N LYS A 47 2.27 -0.35 8.26
CA LYS A 47 2.95 -0.57 9.55
C LYS A 47 2.13 -1.38 10.54
N ALA A 48 0.80 -1.21 10.56
CA ALA A 48 -0.08 -1.98 11.43
C ALA A 48 -0.14 -3.47 11.04
N TYR A 49 0.05 -3.78 9.75
CA TYR A 49 0.03 -5.14 9.20
C TYR A 49 1.42 -5.70 8.90
N HIS A 50 2.47 -4.95 9.21
CA HIS A 50 3.85 -5.39 9.02
C HIS A 50 4.15 -6.52 10.01
N SER A 51 4.26 -7.74 9.48
CA SER A 51 4.55 -8.95 10.25
C SER A 51 5.55 -9.82 9.51
N ALA A 52 6.50 -10.41 10.25
CA ALA A 52 7.45 -11.39 9.73
C ALA A 52 6.77 -12.68 9.22
N GLN A 53 5.47 -12.84 9.48
CA GLN A 53 4.67 -13.96 8.97
C GLN A 53 4.44 -13.88 7.45
N PHE A 54 4.41 -12.68 6.87
CA PHE A 54 4.07 -12.47 5.46
C PHE A 54 5.28 -12.00 4.66
N ASP A 55 5.59 -12.68 3.56
CA ASP A 55 6.66 -12.29 2.63
C ASP A 55 6.28 -11.06 1.81
N THR A 56 4.98 -10.89 1.53
CA THR A 56 4.42 -9.72 0.84
C THR A 56 3.19 -9.20 1.58
N VAL A 57 3.16 -7.90 1.88
CA VAL A 57 1.98 -7.21 2.41
C VAL A 57 1.54 -6.14 1.42
N ILE A 58 0.29 -6.19 1.01
CA ILE A 58 -0.33 -5.21 0.11
C ILE A 58 -1.45 -4.51 0.86
N ILE A 59 -1.38 -3.19 0.92
CA ILE A 59 -2.48 -2.34 1.36
C ILE A 59 -3.07 -1.65 0.14
N GLN A 60 -4.34 -1.89 -0.12
CA GLN A 60 -5.09 -1.26 -1.19
C GLN A 60 -6.02 -0.20 -0.62
N GLY A 61 -5.92 1.03 -1.13
CA GLY A 61 -6.82 2.10 -0.77
C GLY A 61 -8.09 2.07 -1.60
N VAL A 62 -9.22 2.43 -1.00
CA VAL A 62 -10.47 2.67 -1.70
C VAL A 62 -11.08 3.96 -1.17
N SER A 63 -11.38 4.90 -2.06
CA SER A 63 -12.14 6.10 -1.71
C SER A 63 -13.55 5.99 -2.29
N PRO A 64 -14.61 6.08 -1.47
CA PRO A 64 -15.99 5.93 -1.94
C PRO A 64 -16.38 6.92 -3.05
N GLU A 65 -15.82 8.12 -3.02
CA GLU A 65 -16.11 9.19 -3.98
C GLU A 65 -15.43 8.98 -5.35
N LYS A 66 -14.38 8.16 -5.41
CA LYS A 66 -13.65 7.81 -6.63
C LYS A 66 -13.89 6.36 -7.09
N ALA A 67 -14.84 5.66 -6.47
CA ALA A 67 -15.18 4.29 -6.83
C ALA A 67 -15.99 4.28 -8.14
N ASP A 68 -15.33 4.58 -9.26
CA ASP A 68 -15.89 4.24 -10.57
C ASP A 68 -16.03 2.73 -10.67
N LYS A 69 -17.08 2.27 -11.36
CA LYS A 69 -17.48 0.85 -11.45
C LYS A 69 -16.37 -0.08 -11.99
N TYR A 70 -15.31 0.49 -12.56
CA TYR A 70 -14.16 -0.19 -13.16
C TYR A 70 -12.85 0.00 -12.38
N ASN A 71 -12.82 0.89 -11.37
CA ASN A 71 -11.62 1.19 -10.60
C ASN A 71 -11.75 0.58 -9.20
N TYR A 72 -11.04 -0.52 -8.99
CA TYR A 72 -11.14 -1.31 -7.76
C TYR A 72 -10.28 -0.77 -6.61
N THR A 73 -9.37 0.18 -6.89
CA THR A 73 -8.45 0.77 -5.91
C THR A 73 -8.13 2.22 -6.23
N ASN A 74 -7.98 3.05 -5.20
CA ASN A 74 -7.43 4.40 -5.24
C ASN A 74 -6.04 4.35 -4.59
N GLY A 75 -5.03 3.92 -5.33
CA GLY A 75 -3.67 3.75 -4.81
C GLY A 75 -3.44 2.49 -3.98
N MET A 76 -2.17 2.08 -3.91
CA MET A 76 -1.73 0.95 -3.11
C MET A 76 -0.33 1.18 -2.56
N VAL A 77 -0.01 0.49 -1.46
CA VAL A 77 1.37 0.22 -1.07
C VAL A 77 1.59 -1.28 -1.00
N GLN A 78 2.65 -1.74 -1.65
CA GLN A 78 3.14 -3.10 -1.55
C GLN A 78 4.49 -3.09 -0.84
N PHE A 79 4.64 -4.00 0.10
CA PHE A 79 5.89 -4.29 0.79
C PHE A 79 6.27 -5.73 0.56
N ASP A 80 7.49 -5.94 0.06
CA ASP A 80 8.09 -7.26 -0.13
C ASP A 80 9.30 -7.39 0.79
N GLN A 81 9.31 -8.42 1.64
CA GLN A 81 10.39 -8.66 2.60
C GLN A 81 11.62 -9.30 1.97
N ASN A 82 11.42 -10.09 0.91
CA ASN A 82 12.39 -11.05 0.40
C ASN A 82 12.57 -10.89 -1.12
N VAL A 83 12.91 -9.68 -1.59
CA VAL A 83 13.19 -9.45 -3.01
C VAL A 83 14.63 -9.82 -3.32
N ARG A 84 14.82 -10.75 -4.26
CA ARG A 84 16.15 -11.15 -4.71
C ARG A 84 16.65 -10.22 -5.82
N LEU A 85 17.75 -9.53 -5.57
CA LEU A 85 18.46 -8.75 -6.58
C LEU A 85 19.92 -9.22 -6.64
N GLY A 86 20.26 -9.96 -7.69
CA GLY A 86 21.55 -10.64 -7.77
C GLY A 86 21.74 -11.63 -6.62
N SER A 87 22.79 -11.43 -5.81
CA SER A 87 23.10 -12.25 -4.64
C SER A 87 22.52 -11.74 -3.32
N GLN A 88 21.84 -10.59 -3.32
CA GLN A 88 21.30 -9.96 -2.11
C GLN A 88 19.79 -10.18 -1.98
N MET A 89 19.34 -10.22 -0.73
CA MET A 89 17.93 -10.17 -0.36
C MET A 89 17.64 -8.78 0.19
N LEU A 90 16.68 -8.08 -0.41
CA LEU A 90 16.35 -6.70 -0.08
C LEU A 90 14.88 -6.61 0.33
N LYS A 91 14.60 -5.65 1.19
CA LYS A 91 13.22 -5.19 1.44
C LYS A 91 12.86 -4.18 0.36
N ARG A 92 11.65 -4.28 -0.17
CA ARG A 92 11.16 -3.35 -1.20
C ARG A 92 9.81 -2.77 -0.80
N TYR A 93 9.70 -1.45 -0.90
CA TYR A 93 8.43 -0.73 -0.82
C TYR A 93 8.09 -0.22 -2.22
N GLN A 94 6.85 -0.43 -2.64
CA GLN A 94 6.30 0.12 -3.87
C GLN A 94 5.01 0.84 -3.53
N ILE A 95 4.95 2.14 -3.83
CA ILE A 95 3.79 2.98 -3.55
C ILE A 95 3.24 3.48 -4.88
N GLU A 96 1.93 3.36 -5.05
CA GLU A 96 1.18 3.85 -6.21
C GLU A 96 0.01 4.69 -5.71
N THR A 97 -0.18 5.86 -6.30
CA THR A 97 -1.25 6.79 -5.90
C THR A 97 -2.57 6.55 -6.65
N GLU A 98 -2.55 5.74 -7.70
CA GLU A 98 -3.69 5.47 -8.57
C GLU A 98 -3.96 3.96 -8.70
N ASP A 99 -4.83 3.56 -9.61
CA ASP A 99 -5.31 2.19 -9.81
C ASP A 99 -4.34 1.24 -10.54
N GLY A 100 -3.15 1.72 -10.91
CA GLY A 100 -2.15 0.97 -11.67
C GLY A 100 -2.45 0.83 -13.17
N PHE A 101 -3.56 1.39 -13.65
CA PHE A 101 -3.96 1.45 -15.06
C PHE A 101 -3.83 2.85 -15.66
N SER A 102 -3.79 3.89 -14.82
CA SER A 102 -3.62 5.27 -15.27
C SER A 102 -2.19 5.59 -15.73
N SER A 103 -2.06 6.40 -16.78
CA SER A 103 -0.76 6.88 -17.30
C SER A 103 -0.08 7.88 -16.34
N ASP A 104 -0.87 8.55 -15.49
CA ASP A 104 -0.43 9.66 -14.65
C ASP A 104 -0.22 9.22 -13.19
N ALA A 105 0.30 8.01 -12.99
CA ALA A 105 0.58 7.45 -11.67
C ALA A 105 2.02 7.78 -11.22
N ILE A 106 2.18 8.23 -9.97
CA ILE A 106 3.48 8.30 -9.33
C ILE A 106 3.76 6.93 -8.69
N ARG A 107 4.79 6.23 -9.20
CA ARG A 107 5.32 5.00 -8.59
C ARG A 107 6.66 5.28 -7.93
N ILE A 108 6.74 5.09 -6.62
CA ILE A 108 7.98 5.21 -5.86
C ILE A 108 8.40 3.80 -5.43
N VAL A 109 9.62 3.40 -5.79
CA VAL A 109 10.21 2.12 -5.37
C VAL A 109 11.42 2.40 -4.50
N LEU A 110 11.38 1.93 -3.25
CA LEU A 110 12.47 2.06 -2.28
C LEU A 110 12.98 0.67 -1.94
N THR A 111 14.30 0.50 -1.91
CA THR A 111 14.95 -0.73 -1.48
C THR A 111 15.83 -0.45 -0.26
N GLU A 112 15.65 -1.22 0.80
CA GLU A 112 16.51 -1.18 1.99
C GLU A 112 17.43 -2.41 1.98
N GLU A 113 18.74 -2.18 2.20
CA GLU A 113 19.75 -3.21 2.45
C GLU A 113 19.66 -3.75 3.89
#